data_AF-A0A0S7YWG6-F1
#
_entry.id   AF-A0A0S7YWG6-F1
#
_cell.length_a   1.000
_cell.length_b   1.000
_cell.length_c   1.000
_cell.angle_alpha   90.00
_cell.angle_beta   90.00
_cell.angle_gamma   90.00
#
_symmetry.space_group_name_H-M   'P 1'
#
loop_
_entity.id
_entity.type
_entity.pdbx_description
1 polymer ?
#
loop_
_entity_poly.entity_id
_entity_poly.type
_entity_poly.pdbx_seq_one_letter_code
_entity_poly.pdbx_strand_id
1 'polypeptide(L)'
;MWNRLASQPPACRSGLAAILLIAAAAALVFACSGAAVKPEQRIPLAADAPYASEVKTTDYSMEYELVYKPAGASGGGTLQFNGKLVPRRGLDSMTIWINFLDAEGKTIGSKTLYSPGAGRGAARTSLEQTFEVPPDAVSVAFTHIAREKRPILLD
;
A
#
# COMPACT_ATOMS: atom_id res chain seq x y z
N MET A 1 46.38 -62.97 -0.74
CA MET A 1 46.97 -62.81 0.61
C MET A 1 47.24 -61.33 0.86
N TRP A 2 46.65 -60.79 1.93
CA TRP A 2 47.09 -59.64 2.75
C TRP A 2 47.21 -58.22 2.16
N ASN A 3 46.41 -57.33 2.75
CA ASN A 3 46.53 -55.87 2.81
C ASN A 3 47.89 -55.39 3.34
N ARG A 4 48.36 -54.22 2.87
CA ARG A 4 48.93 -53.13 3.70
C ARG A 4 48.94 -51.79 2.96
N LEU A 5 48.58 -50.75 3.71
CA LEU A 5 48.47 -49.32 3.36
C LEU A 5 49.83 -48.63 3.23
N ALA A 6 49.88 -47.57 2.41
CA ALA A 6 50.22 -46.18 2.79
C ALA A 6 51.09 -45.44 1.74
N SER A 7 50.52 -44.42 1.11
CA SER A 7 51.18 -43.13 0.82
C SER A 7 50.16 -42.13 0.26
N GLN A 8 49.85 -41.08 1.02
CA GLN A 8 49.36 -39.78 0.52
C GLN A 8 50.61 -38.94 0.09
N PRO A 9 50.57 -37.70 -0.48
CA PRO A 9 49.48 -36.70 -0.70
C PRO A 9 49.62 -36.04 -2.13
N PRO A 10 49.13 -34.81 -2.51
CA PRO A 10 48.40 -33.78 -1.76
C PRO A 10 47.12 -33.21 -2.38
N ALA A 11 46.42 -32.53 -1.46
CA ALA A 11 45.28 -31.64 -1.59
C ALA A 11 45.09 -30.96 -2.96
N CYS A 12 43.85 -31.03 -3.47
CA CYS A 12 43.31 -29.95 -4.27
C CYS A 12 41.93 -29.55 -3.72
N ARG A 13 41.96 -28.40 -3.06
CA ARG A 13 40.85 -27.55 -2.60
C ARG A 13 39.58 -27.67 -3.47
N SER A 14 38.65 -28.52 -3.06
CA SER A 14 37.28 -28.52 -3.57
C SER A 14 36.35 -28.51 -2.36
N GLY A 15 35.96 -27.32 -1.90
CA GLY A 15 35.04 -27.26 -0.75
C GLY A 15 34.70 -25.90 -0.16
N LEU A 16 35.22 -24.78 -0.68
CA LEU A 16 34.92 -23.45 -0.13
C LEU A 16 34.25 -22.47 -1.10
N ALA A 17 34.16 -22.78 -2.38
CA ALA A 17 33.55 -21.88 -3.37
C ALA A 17 32.01 -22.04 -3.49
N ALA A 18 31.46 -23.21 -3.14
CA ALA A 18 30.03 -23.49 -3.38
C ALA A 18 29.09 -22.92 -2.28
N ILE A 19 29.59 -22.69 -1.06
CA ILE A 19 28.75 -22.25 0.07
C ILE A 19 28.56 -20.73 0.08
N LEU A 20 29.50 -19.97 -0.48
CA LEU A 20 29.44 -18.50 -0.52
C LEU A 20 28.52 -17.94 -1.62
N LEU A 21 28.17 -18.75 -2.63
CA LEU A 21 27.31 -18.31 -3.74
C LEU A 21 25.80 -18.41 -3.43
N ILE A 22 25.39 -19.22 -2.46
CA ILE A 22 23.98 -19.35 -2.07
C ILE A 22 23.54 -18.20 -1.13
N ALA A 23 24.45 -17.63 -0.34
CA ALA A 23 24.16 -16.50 0.54
C ALA A 23 23.88 -15.19 -0.23
N ALA A 24 24.47 -15.02 -1.42
CA ALA A 24 24.25 -13.84 -2.25
C ALA A 24 22.90 -13.86 -3.00
N ALA A 25 22.34 -15.05 -3.28
CA ALA A 25 21.05 -15.17 -3.96
C ALA A 25 19.86 -14.97 -3.01
N ALA A 26 20.01 -15.22 -1.71
CA ALA A 26 18.96 -14.98 -0.72
C ALA A 26 18.77 -13.49 -0.36
N ALA A 27 19.78 -12.64 -0.60
CA ALA A 27 19.72 -11.22 -0.29
C ALA A 27 18.94 -10.39 -1.33
N LEU A 28 18.68 -10.93 -2.52
CA LEU A 28 17.98 -10.23 -3.61
C LEU A 28 16.46 -10.38 -3.59
N VAL A 29 15.90 -11.20 -2.69
CA VAL A 29 14.46 -11.51 -2.67
C VAL A 29 13.64 -10.51 -1.82
N PHE A 30 14.29 -9.61 -1.06
CA PHE A 30 13.58 -8.73 -0.10
C PHE A 30 13.33 -7.29 -0.55
N ALA A 31 13.76 -6.87 -1.75
CA ALA A 31 13.71 -5.45 -2.15
C ALA A 31 12.44 -5.02 -2.92
N CYS A 32 11.34 -5.77 -2.83
CA CYS A 32 10.01 -5.30 -3.25
C CYS A 32 9.21 -4.73 -2.07
N SER A 33 9.85 -4.06 -1.11
CA SER A 33 9.13 -3.20 -0.19
C SER A 33 8.66 -1.97 -0.96
N GLY A 34 7.33 -1.84 -1.15
CA GLY A 34 6.75 -0.64 -1.74
C GLY A 34 7.32 0.62 -1.07
N ALA A 35 7.69 1.62 -1.87
CA ALA A 35 8.27 2.85 -1.36
C ALA A 35 7.34 3.51 -0.33
N ALA A 36 7.90 4.00 0.77
CA ALA A 36 7.14 4.70 1.80
C ALA A 36 6.45 5.93 1.20
N VAL A 37 5.21 6.20 1.63
CA VAL A 37 4.44 7.37 1.22
C VAL A 37 5.16 8.63 1.74
N LYS A 38 5.26 9.68 0.93
CA LYS A 38 5.98 10.90 1.33
C LYS A 38 5.25 11.63 2.47
N PRO A 39 5.95 12.28 3.42
CA PRO A 39 5.33 12.92 4.58
C PRO A 39 4.19 13.90 4.23
N GLU A 40 4.33 14.67 3.16
CA GLU A 40 3.34 15.64 2.69
C GLU A 40 2.01 15.01 2.19
N GLN A 41 1.99 13.70 1.96
CA GLN A 41 0.80 12.95 1.55
C GLN A 41 0.15 12.19 2.72
N ARG A 42 0.75 12.25 3.91
CA ARG A 42 0.27 11.54 5.11
C ARG A 42 -0.65 12.45 5.92
N ILE A 43 -1.80 11.92 6.30
CA ILE A 43 -2.77 12.58 7.18
C ILE A 43 -2.64 11.93 8.55
N PRO A 44 -2.22 12.66 9.59
CA PRO A 44 -2.03 12.08 10.92
C PRO A 44 -3.35 11.62 11.52
N LEU A 45 -3.34 10.47 12.19
CA LEU A 45 -4.46 9.98 12.98
C LEU A 45 -4.43 10.65 14.36
N ALA A 46 -5.05 11.82 14.47
CA ALA A 46 -5.24 12.51 15.75
C ALA A 46 -6.55 12.05 16.41
N ALA A 47 -6.49 11.71 17.69
CA ALA A 47 -7.66 11.22 18.44
C ALA A 47 -8.73 12.30 18.60
N ASP A 48 -9.98 11.90 18.37
CA ASP A 48 -11.22 12.64 18.69
C ASP A 48 -11.33 14.08 18.14
N ALA A 49 -10.46 14.43 17.19
CA ALA A 49 -10.48 15.70 16.49
C ALA A 49 -10.87 15.48 15.02
N PRO A 50 -11.96 16.11 14.54
CA PRO A 50 -12.26 16.11 13.12
C PRO A 50 -11.12 16.73 12.32
N TYR A 51 -10.64 16.01 11.32
CA TYR A 51 -9.71 16.51 10.32
C TYR A 51 -10.45 16.71 9.01
N ALA A 52 -10.67 17.97 8.62
CA ALA A 52 -11.32 18.33 7.37
C ALA A 52 -10.30 18.88 6.36
N SER A 53 -10.36 18.42 5.12
CA SER A 53 -9.46 18.85 4.05
C SER A 53 -10.05 18.56 2.67
N GLU A 54 -9.36 19.00 1.63
CA GLU A 54 -9.63 18.65 0.24
C GLU A 54 -8.43 17.90 -0.34
N VAL A 55 -8.68 16.90 -1.17
CA VAL A 55 -7.68 16.36 -2.10
C VAL A 55 -8.11 16.67 -3.52
N LYS A 56 -7.18 17.21 -4.31
CA LYS A 56 -7.40 17.55 -5.71
C LYS A 56 -6.31 16.92 -6.56
N THR A 57 -6.73 16.07 -7.49
CA THR A 57 -5.87 15.42 -8.47
C THR A 57 -6.30 15.83 -9.88
N THR A 58 -5.63 15.30 -10.90
CA THR A 58 -6.09 15.47 -12.29
C THR A 58 -7.39 14.70 -12.56
N ASP A 59 -7.69 13.66 -11.77
CA ASP A 59 -8.82 12.76 -12.02
C ASP A 59 -10.05 13.04 -11.16
N TYR A 60 -9.90 13.70 -10.01
CA TYR A 60 -11.01 14.03 -9.13
C TYR A 60 -10.66 15.14 -8.14
N SER A 61 -11.68 15.77 -7.58
CA SER A 61 -11.60 16.50 -6.31
C SER A 61 -12.47 15.81 -5.25
N MET A 62 -12.03 15.82 -4.00
CA MET A 62 -12.76 15.26 -2.89
C MET A 62 -12.56 16.11 -1.65
N GLU A 63 -13.63 16.74 -1.19
CA GLU A 63 -13.72 17.32 0.15
C GLU A 63 -14.02 16.19 1.13
N TYR A 64 -13.33 16.13 2.26
CA TYR A 64 -13.52 15.07 3.24
C TYR A 64 -13.31 15.53 4.68
N GLU A 65 -13.90 14.78 5.60
CA GLU A 65 -13.71 14.85 7.03
C GLU A 65 -13.39 13.44 7.56
N LEU A 66 -12.40 13.38 8.46
CA LEU A 66 -11.98 12.18 9.16
C LEU A 66 -12.15 12.36 10.66
N VAL A 67 -12.74 11.40 11.34
CA VAL A 67 -12.77 11.34 12.81
C VAL A 67 -12.22 9.99 13.25
N TYR A 68 -11.07 10.02 13.92
CA TYR A 68 -10.44 8.83 14.47
C TYR A 68 -10.78 8.67 15.95
N LYS A 69 -11.34 7.52 16.30
CA LYS A 69 -11.70 7.13 17.67
C LYS A 69 -10.80 5.96 18.10
N PRO A 70 -9.78 6.18 18.94
CA PRO A 70 -8.87 5.11 19.35
C PRO A 70 -9.58 4.08 20.25
N ALA A 71 -9.24 2.80 20.10
CA ALA A 71 -9.82 1.69 20.89
C ALA A 71 -9.20 1.50 22.29
N GLY A 72 -8.59 2.55 22.86
CA GLY A 72 -7.87 2.49 24.14
C GLY A 72 -6.44 1.95 24.02
N ALA A 73 -5.95 1.26 25.06
CA ALA A 73 -4.53 0.87 25.20
C ALA A 73 -4.03 -0.19 24.21
N SER A 74 -4.94 -0.85 23.49
CA SER A 74 -4.65 -1.97 22.58
C SER A 74 -4.04 -1.55 21.23
N GLY A 75 -3.96 -0.24 20.96
CA GLY A 75 -3.70 0.30 19.63
C GLY A 75 -4.94 0.21 18.72
N GLY A 76 -4.95 1.02 17.66
CA GLY A 76 -5.97 0.95 16.61
C GLY A 76 -7.26 1.67 17.00
N GLY A 77 -8.37 1.35 16.34
CA GLY A 77 -9.65 2.01 16.61
C GLY A 77 -10.51 2.13 15.37
N THR A 78 -11.43 3.10 15.40
CA THR A 78 -12.39 3.30 14.32
C THR A 78 -12.14 4.64 13.64
N LEU A 79 -12.06 4.63 12.32
CA LEU A 79 -11.98 5.83 11.49
C LEU A 79 -13.30 6.05 10.78
N GLN A 80 -13.99 7.13 11.12
CA GLN A 80 -15.16 7.59 10.39
C GLN A 80 -14.71 8.51 9.26
N PHE A 81 -15.11 8.19 8.04
CA PHE A 81 -14.84 8.95 6.83
C PHE A 81 -16.15 9.51 6.28
N ASN A 82 -16.19 10.82 6.06
CA ASN A 82 -17.24 11.50 5.33
C ASN A 82 -16.62 12.28 4.17
N GLY A 83 -17.14 12.18 2.96
CA GLY A 83 -16.60 12.93 1.84
C GLY A 83 -17.55 13.16 0.69
N LYS A 84 -17.28 14.20 -0.08
CA LYS A 84 -17.99 14.55 -1.32
C LYS A 84 -17.02 14.41 -2.48
N LEU A 85 -17.23 13.38 -3.29
CA LEU A 85 -16.38 13.05 -4.43
C LEU A 85 -16.93 13.67 -5.71
N VAL A 86 -16.05 14.37 -6.44
CA VAL A 86 -16.33 14.93 -7.76
C VAL A 86 -15.29 14.42 -8.77
N PRO A 87 -15.61 13.36 -9.53
CA PRO A 87 -14.71 12.85 -10.57
C PRO A 87 -14.64 13.78 -11.79
N ARG A 88 -13.51 13.74 -12.49
CA ARG A 88 -13.34 14.33 -13.82
C ARG A 88 -14.28 13.64 -14.81
N ARG A 89 -14.83 14.40 -15.77
CA ARG A 89 -15.69 13.86 -16.83
C ARG A 89 -14.87 12.99 -17.78
N GLY A 90 -15.49 11.95 -18.35
CA GLY A 90 -14.85 11.06 -19.33
C GLY A 90 -14.09 9.88 -18.74
N LEU A 91 -14.09 9.74 -17.40
CA LEU A 91 -13.58 8.54 -16.73
C LEU A 91 -14.56 7.37 -16.87
N ASP A 92 -14.05 6.25 -17.39
CA ASP A 92 -14.75 4.98 -17.52
C ASP A 92 -14.75 4.20 -16.20
N SER A 93 -13.64 4.29 -15.45
CA SER A 93 -13.54 3.73 -14.11
C SER A 93 -12.63 4.56 -13.22
N MET A 94 -12.86 4.49 -11.91
CA MET A 94 -12.01 5.10 -10.90
C MET A 94 -12.11 4.34 -9.59
N THR A 95 -10.97 3.92 -9.03
CA THR A 95 -10.92 3.30 -7.71
C THR A 95 -10.05 4.15 -6.81
N ILE A 96 -10.55 4.45 -5.61
CA ILE A 96 -9.84 5.19 -4.56
C ILE A 96 -9.68 4.26 -3.36
N TRP A 97 -8.49 4.21 -2.80
CA TRP A 97 -8.18 3.52 -1.55
C TRP A 97 -7.77 4.50 -0.47
N ILE A 98 -8.12 4.16 0.76
CA ILE A 98 -7.47 4.69 1.96
C ILE A 98 -6.44 3.67 2.42
N ASN A 99 -5.21 4.13 2.62
CA ASN A 99 -4.09 3.32 3.09
C ASN A 99 -3.77 3.72 4.52
N PHE A 100 -3.65 2.73 5.40
CA PHE A 100 -3.16 2.89 6.77
C PHE A 100 -1.65 2.73 6.77
N LEU A 101 -0.96 3.69 7.36
CA LEU A 101 0.49 3.78 7.33
C LEU A 101 1.06 3.71 8.75
N ASP A 102 2.19 3.00 8.89
CA ASP A 102 3.02 3.03 10.09
C ASP A 102 3.81 4.36 10.21
N ALA A 103 4.65 4.47 11.25
CA ALA A 103 5.45 5.66 11.53
C ALA A 103 6.46 5.97 10.41
N GLU A 104 6.97 4.95 9.74
CA GLU A 104 7.88 5.05 8.60
C GLU A 104 7.14 5.49 7.33
N GLY A 105 5.81 5.40 7.30
CA GLY A 105 4.94 5.71 6.16
C GLY A 105 4.76 4.55 5.20
N LYS A 106 5.04 3.33 5.65
CA LYS A 106 4.80 2.11 4.91
C LYS A 106 3.35 1.68 5.14
N THR A 107 2.71 1.22 4.06
CA THR A 107 1.35 0.73 4.11
C THR A 107 1.26 -0.59 4.89
N ILE A 108 0.50 -0.60 5.97
CA ILE A 108 0.19 -1.78 6.79
C ILE A 108 -1.23 -2.30 6.55
N GLY A 109 -2.07 -1.52 5.86
CA GLY A 109 -3.39 -1.96 5.40
C GLY A 109 -4.00 -1.00 4.39
N SER A 110 -4.97 -1.48 3.61
CA SER A 110 -5.71 -0.65 2.65
C SER A 110 -7.19 -1.04 2.64
N LYS A 111 -8.07 -0.05 2.46
CA LYS A 111 -9.51 -0.26 2.27
C LYS A 111 -9.98 0.52 1.05
N THR A 112 -10.90 -0.08 0.29
CA THR A 112 -11.52 0.58 -0.86
C THR A 112 -12.47 1.65 -0.35
N LEU A 113 -12.21 2.90 -0.71
CA LEU A 113 -13.04 4.03 -0.39
C LEU A 113 -14.09 4.28 -1.49
N TYR A 114 -13.72 4.10 -2.75
CA TYR A 114 -14.64 4.25 -3.88
C TYR A 114 -14.26 3.30 -4.99
N SER A 115 -15.23 2.60 -5.57
CA SER A 115 -15.04 1.78 -6.77
C SER A 115 -16.39 1.56 -7.45
N PRO A 116 -16.81 2.43 -8.38
CA PRO A 116 -18.01 2.20 -9.15
C PRO A 116 -17.76 0.96 -10.01
N GLY A 117 -18.69 0.01 -9.99
CA GLY A 117 -18.56 -1.21 -10.79
C GLY A 117 -18.29 -0.92 -12.27
N ALA A 118 -17.66 -1.86 -12.96
CA ALA A 118 -17.27 -1.72 -14.36
C ALA A 118 -18.46 -1.23 -15.23
N GLY A 119 -18.21 -0.23 -16.09
CA GLY A 119 -19.20 0.32 -17.02
C GLY A 119 -20.18 1.35 -16.42
N ARG A 120 -20.15 1.61 -15.10
CA ARG A 120 -20.98 2.66 -14.49
C ARG A 120 -20.38 4.07 -14.60
N GLY A 121 -19.10 4.17 -14.94
CA GLY A 121 -18.37 5.44 -14.95
C GLY A 121 -18.11 5.97 -13.54
N ALA A 122 -17.19 6.92 -13.42
CA ALA A 122 -17.02 7.67 -12.18
C ALA A 122 -18.10 8.76 -12.08
N ALA A 123 -18.87 8.76 -11.00
CA ALA A 123 -19.97 9.70 -10.77
C ALA A 123 -19.76 10.50 -9.47
N ARG A 124 -20.33 11.70 -9.43
CA ARG A 124 -20.39 12.51 -8.21
C ARG A 124 -21.15 11.75 -7.14
N THR A 125 -20.61 11.68 -5.93
CA THR A 125 -21.23 10.91 -4.85
C THR A 125 -20.80 11.40 -3.48
N SER A 126 -21.66 11.19 -2.49
CA SER A 126 -21.30 11.30 -1.07
C SER A 126 -20.83 9.94 -0.58
N LEU A 127 -19.74 9.94 0.15
CA LEU A 127 -19.12 8.76 0.75
C LEU A 127 -19.24 8.89 2.26
N GLU A 128 -19.87 7.91 2.89
CA GLU A 128 -19.93 7.78 4.35
C GLU A 128 -19.51 6.34 4.67
N GLN A 129 -18.35 6.19 5.29
CA GLN A 129 -17.77 4.87 5.58
C GLN A 129 -17.09 4.89 6.94
N THR A 130 -17.05 3.71 7.56
CA THR A 130 -16.37 3.49 8.82
C THR A 130 -15.39 2.35 8.63
N PHE A 131 -14.15 2.56 9.06
CA PHE A 131 -13.06 1.59 8.91
C PHE A 131 -12.46 1.22 10.26
N GLU A 132 -12.11 -0.04 10.42
CA GLU A 132 -11.21 -0.48 11.49
C GLU A 132 -9.77 -0.08 11.14
N VAL A 133 -9.12 0.59 12.08
CA VAL A 133 -7.75 1.09 11.99
C VAL A 133 -6.81 0.06 12.61
N PRO A 134 -5.80 -0.45 11.88
CA PRO A 134 -4.80 -1.35 12.42
C PRO A 134 -4.05 -0.74 13.62
N PRO A 135 -3.59 -1.54 14.59
CA PRO A 135 -2.99 -1.04 15.83
C PRO A 135 -1.74 -0.20 15.65
N ASP A 136 -0.95 -0.47 14.60
CA ASP A 136 0.31 0.23 14.31
C ASP A 136 0.12 1.43 13.36
N ALA A 137 -1.12 1.76 12.98
CA ALA A 137 -1.38 2.85 12.04
C ALA A 137 -1.29 4.19 12.76
N VAL A 138 -0.43 5.09 12.27
CA VAL A 138 -0.29 6.46 12.80
C VAL A 138 -0.78 7.52 11.82
N SER A 139 -0.92 7.17 10.55
CA SER A 139 -1.40 8.08 9.51
C SER A 139 -2.15 7.34 8.42
N VAL A 140 -2.89 8.09 7.60
CA VAL A 140 -3.57 7.59 6.41
C VAL A 140 -3.14 8.36 5.17
N ALA A 141 -3.27 7.72 4.00
CA ALA A 141 -3.06 8.37 2.71
C ALA A 141 -4.04 7.83 1.67
N PHE A 142 -4.41 8.68 0.70
CA PHE A 142 -5.22 8.26 -0.42
C PHE A 142 -4.36 7.85 -1.62
N THR A 143 -4.75 6.77 -2.28
CA THR A 143 -4.24 6.41 -3.60
C THR A 143 -5.41 6.15 -4.52
N HIS A 144 -5.22 6.36 -5.81
CA HIS A 144 -6.25 6.10 -6.80
C HIS A 144 -5.68 5.55 -8.10
N ILE A 145 -6.55 4.88 -8.85
CA ILE A 145 -6.37 4.63 -10.27
C ILE A 145 -7.62 5.10 -11.01
N ALA A 146 -7.44 5.65 -12.20
CA ALA A 146 -8.54 6.03 -13.08
C ALA A 146 -8.24 5.55 -14.51
N ARG A 147 -9.29 5.24 -15.26
CA ARG A 147 -9.20 4.91 -16.69
C ARG A 147 -10.14 5.79 -17.47
N GLU A 148 -9.67 6.31 -18.59
CA GLU A 148 -10.47 7.09 -19.52
C GLU A 148 -11.26 6.17 -20.45
N LYS A 149 -12.42 6.66 -20.89
CA LYS A 149 -13.20 5.99 -21.92
C LYS A 149 -12.42 6.10 -23.24
N ARG A 150 -11.91 4.97 -23.73
CA ARG A 150 -11.23 4.96 -25.04
C ARG A 150 -12.25 5.33 -26.12
N PRO A 151 -11.94 6.28 -27.03
CA PRO A 151 -12.74 6.43 -28.24
C PRO A 151 -12.63 5.12 -29.02
N ILE A 152 -13.78 4.52 -29.34
CA ILE A 152 -13.83 3.45 -30.33
C ILE A 152 -13.66 4.16 -31.66
N LEU A 153 -12.47 4.11 -32.24
CA LEU A 153 -12.28 4.42 -33.65
C LEU A 153 -13.01 3.30 -34.42
N LEU A 154 -14.14 3.64 -35.01
CA LEU A 154 -14.77 2.81 -36.02
C LEU A 154 -14.00 3.08 -37.31
N ASP A 155 -13.13 2.14 -37.69
CA ASP A 155 -12.50 2.07 -39.01
C ASP A 155 -13.53 1.59 -40.06
#